data_AF-A0A318UNE5-F1
#
_entry.id   AF-A0A318UNE5-F1
#
_cell.length_a   1.000
_cell.length_b   1.000
_cell.length_c   1.000
_cell.angle_alpha   90.00
_cell.angle_beta   90.00
_cell.angle_gamma   90.00
#
_symmetry.space_group_name_H-M   'P 1'
#
loop_
_entity.id
_entity.type
_entity.pdbx_description
1 polymer ?
#
loop_
_entity_poly.entity_id
_entity_poly.type
_entity_poly.pdbx_seq_one_letter_code
_entity_poly.pdbx_strand_id
1 'polypeptide(L)'
;MKRLLIALLLFPGVLLARKQTPDVFICPPCSGSCDTLSFDKAGTCSDCGMALLHKTTTDAPKEHQTTICFYLYEGVEVLDFAGPMEVFSYAGFKVFTVSKKKEALTSQGILKVLPDYSIADAPQADIFAVFGGNDDVAADDPEVISWIKSRDKFTNSYFSVCTGAFILAKAGLLDHLQVTTFHRSIENLQKEIPTAKVLKNVRYIDNGRIITTAGISAGIDGALHLVAKLKGKEVALKIAQQMEYDKYVPEQGLIVH
;
A
#
# COMPACT_ATOMS: atom_id res chain seq x y z
N MET A 1 -36.97 52.76 -1.92
CA MET A 1 -36.78 51.45 -2.60
C MET A 1 -35.58 51.56 -3.53
N LYS A 2 -34.42 51.04 -3.12
CA LYS A 2 -33.17 51.07 -3.91
C LYS A 2 -33.22 49.98 -4.99
N ARG A 3 -33.07 50.37 -6.26
CA ARG A 3 -32.92 49.44 -7.40
C ARG A 3 -31.45 49.00 -7.47
N LEU A 4 -31.20 47.70 -7.29
CA LEU A 4 -29.87 47.09 -7.45
C LEU A 4 -29.77 46.55 -8.89
N LEU A 5 -28.88 47.11 -9.71
CA LEU A 5 -28.51 46.55 -11.00
C LEU A 5 -27.51 45.42 -10.79
N ILE A 6 -27.84 44.21 -11.24
CA ILE A 6 -26.92 43.06 -11.30
C ILE A 6 -26.32 43.06 -12.72
N ALA A 7 -25.01 43.27 -12.81
CA ALA A 7 -24.25 43.11 -14.05
C ALA A 7 -23.87 41.63 -14.22
N LEU A 8 -24.41 40.97 -15.27
CA LEU A 8 -24.00 39.64 -15.70
C LEU A 8 -22.68 39.76 -16.48
N LEU A 9 -21.58 39.27 -15.92
CA LEU A 9 -20.31 39.10 -16.62
C LEU A 9 -20.31 37.74 -17.34
N LEU A 10 -20.42 37.76 -18.67
CA LEU A 10 -20.25 36.59 -19.53
C LEU A 10 -18.74 36.30 -19.70
N PHE A 11 -18.27 35.15 -19.19
CA PHE A 11 -16.95 34.63 -19.51
C PHE A 11 -16.99 33.90 -20.87
N PRO A 12 -16.11 34.22 -21.83
CA PRO A 12 -16.03 33.49 -23.09
C PRO A 12 -15.34 32.14 -22.86
N GLY A 13 -16.05 31.05 -23.17
CA GLY A 13 -15.52 29.69 -23.08
C GLY A 13 -14.41 29.45 -24.10
N VAL A 14 -13.21 29.09 -23.63
CA VAL A 14 -12.11 28.62 -24.48
C VAL A 14 -12.36 27.15 -24.82
N LEU A 15 -12.72 26.87 -26.07
CA LEU A 15 -12.75 25.52 -26.63
C LEU A 15 -11.29 25.04 -26.83
N LEU A 16 -10.82 24.17 -25.94
CA LEU A 16 -9.58 23.41 -26.14
C LEU A 16 -9.80 22.38 -27.25
N ALA A 17 -9.16 22.58 -28.40
CA ALA A 17 -9.10 21.60 -29.47
C ALA A 17 -8.33 20.36 -28.99
N ARG A 18 -9.01 19.20 -28.97
CA ARG A 18 -8.42 17.91 -28.61
C ARG A 18 -7.47 17.49 -29.74
N LYS A 19 -6.15 17.50 -29.51
CA LYS A 19 -5.18 16.90 -30.43
C LYS A 19 -5.51 15.41 -30.57
N GLN A 20 -5.88 14.98 -31.76
CA GLN A 20 -6.07 13.57 -32.11
C GLN A 20 -4.70 12.88 -32.00
N THR A 21 -4.60 11.91 -31.10
CA THR A 21 -3.44 11.02 -31.03
C THR A 21 -3.38 10.16 -32.29
N PRO A 22 -2.20 9.92 -32.86
CA PRO A 22 -2.06 9.05 -34.03
C PRO A 22 -2.58 7.65 -33.72
N ASP A 23 -3.27 7.04 -34.68
CA ASP A 23 -3.78 5.67 -34.56
C ASP A 23 -2.61 4.70 -34.42
N VAL A 24 -2.63 3.89 -33.35
CA VAL A 24 -1.64 2.84 -33.11
C VAL A 24 -2.37 1.51 -33.13
N PHE A 25 -1.78 0.50 -33.74
CA PHE A 25 -2.33 -0.85 -33.81
C PHE A 25 -1.40 -1.85 -33.11
N ILE A 26 -1.96 -2.90 -32.53
CA ILE A 26 -1.21 -3.95 -31.81
C ILE A 26 -1.62 -5.33 -32.30
N CYS A 27 -0.73 -6.30 -32.16
CA CYS A 27 -1.08 -7.70 -32.37
C CYS A 27 -1.92 -8.22 -31.19
N PRO A 28 -3.02 -8.96 -31.43
CA PRO A 28 -3.66 -9.73 -30.37
C PRO A 28 -2.66 -10.68 -29.70
N PRO A 29 -2.77 -10.96 -28.38
CA PRO A 29 -1.88 -11.88 -27.70
C PRO A 29 -1.90 -13.26 -28.38
N CYS A 30 -0.79 -13.64 -29.00
CA CYS A 30 -0.62 -14.93 -29.64
C CYS A 30 0.53 -15.74 -29.01
N SER A 31 1.09 -15.27 -27.89
CA SER A 31 2.26 -15.86 -27.21
C SER A 31 3.52 -15.87 -28.07
N GLY A 32 3.59 -14.96 -29.05
CA GLY A 32 4.72 -14.80 -29.97
C GLY A 32 5.55 -13.57 -29.65
N SER A 33 6.65 -13.38 -30.37
CA SER A 33 7.48 -12.17 -30.27
C SER A 33 6.73 -10.89 -30.64
N CYS A 34 5.66 -11.00 -31.44
CA CYS A 34 4.86 -9.89 -31.91
C CYS A 34 3.91 -9.29 -30.86
N ASP A 35 3.74 -9.93 -29.69
CA ASP A 35 2.87 -9.42 -28.61
C ASP A 35 3.34 -8.07 -28.03
N THR A 36 4.59 -7.69 -28.30
CA THR A 36 5.19 -6.41 -27.87
C THR A 36 5.33 -5.37 -29.00
N LEU A 37 4.97 -5.75 -30.24
CA LEU A 37 5.10 -4.88 -31.41
C LEU A 37 3.89 -3.95 -31.55
N SER A 38 4.15 -2.76 -32.10
CA SER A 38 3.13 -1.78 -32.45
C SER A 38 3.27 -1.35 -33.90
N PHE A 39 2.14 -1.09 -34.54
CA PHE A 39 2.03 -0.80 -35.96
C PHE A 39 1.32 0.54 -36.16
N ASP A 40 1.65 1.24 -37.24
CA ASP A 40 1.12 2.56 -37.61
C ASP A 40 -0.11 2.47 -38.53
N LYS A 41 -0.47 1.26 -38.97
CA LYS A 41 -1.60 0.99 -39.87
C LYS A 41 -2.35 -0.28 -39.48
N ALA A 42 -3.64 -0.30 -39.82
CA ALA A 42 -4.44 -1.51 -39.77
C ALA A 42 -3.89 -2.57 -40.76
N GLY A 43 -4.11 -3.85 -40.45
CA GLY A 43 -3.66 -4.94 -41.30
C GLY A 43 -3.56 -6.24 -40.54
N THR A 44 -2.71 -7.15 -41.02
CA THR A 44 -2.37 -8.41 -40.36
C THR A 44 -0.94 -8.36 -39.84
N CYS A 45 -0.69 -8.93 -38.66
CA CYS A 45 0.64 -9.08 -38.11
C CYS A 45 1.52 -9.90 -39.07
N SER A 46 2.73 -9.41 -39.36
CA SER A 46 3.71 -10.10 -40.20
C SER A 46 4.19 -11.43 -39.62
N ASP A 47 4.12 -11.57 -38.30
CA ASP A 47 4.76 -12.68 -37.59
C ASP A 47 3.77 -13.82 -37.32
N CYS A 48 2.54 -13.50 -36.93
CA CYS A 48 1.53 -14.51 -36.59
C CYS A 48 0.32 -14.54 -37.53
N GLY A 49 0.22 -13.61 -38.48
CA GLY A 49 -0.89 -13.53 -39.44
C GLY A 49 -2.24 -13.08 -38.87
N MET A 50 -2.33 -12.80 -37.56
CA MET A 50 -3.58 -12.32 -36.94
C MET A 50 -3.89 -10.87 -37.35
N ALA A 51 -5.19 -10.55 -37.44
CA ALA A 51 -5.64 -9.18 -37.68
C ALA A 51 -5.23 -8.26 -36.52
N LEU A 52 -4.61 -7.12 -36.84
CA LEU A 52 -4.17 -6.13 -35.87
C LEU A 52 -5.38 -5.39 -35.26
N LEU A 53 -5.32 -5.16 -33.95
CA LEU A 53 -6.33 -4.44 -33.20
C LEU A 53 -5.94 -2.96 -33.14
N HIS A 54 -6.93 -2.07 -33.28
CA HIS A 54 -6.73 -0.66 -32.97
C HIS A 54 -6.48 -0.53 -31.47
N LYS A 55 -5.38 0.09 -31.07
CA LYS A 55 -5.01 0.29 -29.67
C LYS A 55 -5.91 1.38 -29.10
N THR A 56 -7.09 0.97 -28.65
CA THR A 56 -7.91 1.87 -27.83
C THR A 56 -7.22 2.04 -26.48
N THR A 57 -7.41 3.19 -25.82
CA THR A 57 -6.83 3.47 -24.50
C THR A 57 -7.24 2.47 -23.41
N THR A 58 -8.11 1.50 -23.72
CA THR A 58 -8.59 0.41 -22.87
C THR A 58 -7.90 -0.94 -23.08
N ASP A 59 -7.04 -1.08 -24.10
CA ASP A 59 -6.39 -2.38 -24.46
C ASP A 59 -4.96 -2.53 -23.90
N ALA A 60 -4.51 -1.58 -23.07
CA ALA A 60 -3.37 -1.87 -22.20
C ALA A 60 -3.75 -3.01 -21.26
N PRO A 61 -2.87 -4.00 -20.99
CA PRO A 61 -3.10 -4.94 -19.91
C PRO A 61 -3.50 -4.15 -18.67
N LYS A 62 -4.63 -4.48 -18.04
CA LYS A 62 -4.95 -3.91 -16.73
C LYS A 62 -3.83 -4.34 -15.80
N GLU A 63 -2.90 -3.41 -15.58
CA GLU A 63 -1.79 -3.59 -14.65
C GLU A 63 -2.38 -4.05 -13.32
N HIS A 64 -1.89 -5.19 -12.80
CA HIS A 64 -2.39 -5.74 -11.54
C HIS A 64 -2.23 -4.69 -10.45
N GLN A 65 -3.34 -4.12 -9.99
CA GLN A 65 -3.30 -3.08 -8.97
C GLN A 65 -3.00 -3.74 -7.63
N THR A 66 -1.81 -3.48 -7.08
CA THR A 66 -1.41 -4.00 -5.77
C THR A 66 -2.43 -3.64 -4.70
N THR A 67 -2.87 -4.65 -3.96
CA THR A 67 -3.87 -4.56 -2.90
C THR A 67 -3.22 -4.65 -1.52
N ILE A 68 -3.67 -3.83 -0.57
CA ILE A 68 -3.16 -3.81 0.80
C ILE A 68 -4.30 -3.89 1.80
N CYS A 69 -4.26 -4.94 2.63
CA CYS A 69 -5.16 -5.13 3.76
C CYS A 69 -4.59 -4.40 4.98
N PHE A 70 -5.27 -3.36 5.44
CA PHE A 70 -4.96 -2.66 6.68
C PHE A 70 -5.79 -3.27 7.81
N TYR A 71 -5.16 -4.07 8.67
CA TYR A 71 -5.86 -4.61 9.84
C TYR A 71 -5.85 -3.61 10.99
N LEU A 72 -7.04 -3.15 11.37
CA LEU A 72 -7.29 -2.16 12.42
C LEU A 72 -8.05 -2.81 13.58
N TYR A 73 -7.90 -2.26 14.77
CA TYR A 73 -8.51 -2.77 16.00
C TYR A 73 -8.76 -1.62 16.99
N GLU A 74 -9.52 -1.90 18.05
CA GLU A 74 -9.82 -0.90 19.08
C GLU A 74 -8.53 -0.39 19.73
N GLY A 75 -8.32 0.93 19.75
CA GLY A 75 -7.12 1.53 20.31
C GLY A 75 -5.90 1.55 19.38
N VAL A 76 -6.04 1.18 18.10
CA VAL A 76 -4.97 1.36 17.10
C VAL A 76 -4.48 2.82 17.06
N GLU A 77 -3.18 3.04 16.85
CA GLU A 77 -2.55 4.37 16.76
C GLU A 77 -2.89 5.04 15.41
N VAL A 78 -3.45 6.26 15.41
CA VAL A 78 -3.96 6.91 14.18
C VAL A 78 -2.86 7.05 13.15
N LEU A 79 -1.71 7.62 13.54
CA LEU A 79 -0.66 7.95 12.59
C LEU A 79 0.09 6.71 12.09
N ASP A 80 0.08 5.61 12.84
CA ASP A 80 0.68 4.35 12.41
C ASP A 80 0.02 3.82 11.13
N PHE A 81 -1.30 3.96 10.98
CA PHE A 81 -1.99 3.55 9.76
C PHE A 81 -2.21 4.72 8.79
N ALA A 82 -2.55 5.92 9.26
CA ALA A 82 -2.86 7.05 8.38
C ALA A 82 -1.63 7.48 7.55
N GLY A 83 -0.43 7.47 8.14
CA GLY A 83 0.81 7.82 7.44
C GLY A 83 1.11 6.90 6.24
N PRO A 84 1.25 5.58 6.46
CA PRO A 84 1.38 4.61 5.36
C PRO A 84 0.22 4.62 4.37
N MET A 85 -1.03 4.81 4.85
CA MET A 85 -2.21 4.86 4.00
C MET A 85 -2.11 6.00 2.98
N GLU A 86 -1.64 7.18 3.40
CA GLU A 86 -1.41 8.32 2.52
C GLU A 86 -0.37 7.99 1.44
N VAL A 87 0.78 7.42 1.85
CA VAL A 87 1.85 7.01 0.92
C VAL A 87 1.33 6.01 -0.13
N PHE A 88 0.61 4.99 0.31
CA PHE A 88 0.10 3.94 -0.58
C PHE A 88 -1.02 4.43 -1.50
N SER A 89 -1.85 5.37 -1.02
CA SER A 89 -2.87 6.05 -1.83
C SER A 89 -2.22 6.82 -2.98
N TYR A 90 -1.19 7.64 -2.70
CA TYR A 90 -0.41 8.35 -3.72
C TYR A 90 0.33 7.41 -4.67
N ALA A 91 0.74 6.23 -4.17
CA ALA A 91 1.34 5.19 -5.00
C ALA A 91 0.31 4.48 -5.91
N GLY A 92 -1.00 4.75 -5.79
CA GLY A 92 -2.05 4.12 -6.57
C GLY A 92 -2.35 2.67 -6.16
N PHE A 93 -1.95 2.26 -4.96
CA PHE A 93 -2.32 0.96 -4.40
C PHE A 93 -3.77 0.95 -3.93
N LYS A 94 -4.42 -0.21 -4.00
CA LYS A 94 -5.78 -0.39 -3.49
C LYS A 94 -5.72 -0.79 -2.02
N VAL A 95 -5.88 0.19 -1.13
CA VAL A 95 -5.96 -0.03 0.32
C VAL A 95 -7.40 -0.32 0.72
N PHE A 96 -7.61 -1.30 1.58
CA PHE A 96 -8.89 -1.51 2.26
C PHE A 96 -8.66 -1.86 3.73
N THR A 97 -9.61 -1.48 4.58
CA THR A 97 -9.53 -1.65 6.02
C THR A 97 -10.30 -2.88 6.48
N VAL A 98 -9.73 -3.62 7.43
CA VAL A 98 -10.33 -4.81 8.01
C VAL A 98 -10.25 -4.71 9.52
N SER A 99 -11.29 -5.09 10.24
CA SER A 99 -11.22 -5.33 11.68
C SER A 99 -11.83 -6.69 12.03
N LYS A 100 -11.82 -7.08 13.30
CA LYS A 100 -12.52 -8.30 13.75
C LYS A 100 -14.00 -8.29 13.36
N LYS A 101 -14.68 -7.14 13.49
CA LYS A 101 -16.10 -6.95 13.16
C LYS A 101 -16.30 -5.76 12.22
N LYS A 102 -17.49 -5.60 11.65
CA LYS A 102 -17.84 -4.42 10.83
C LYS A 102 -18.31 -3.21 11.64
N GLU A 103 -18.26 -3.30 12.97
CA GLU A 103 -18.62 -2.20 13.86
C GLU A 103 -17.52 -1.13 13.88
N ALA A 104 -17.90 0.11 14.18
CA ALA A 104 -16.93 1.20 14.29
C ALA A 104 -16.01 1.00 15.50
N LEU A 105 -14.70 1.07 15.27
CA LEU A 105 -13.67 1.04 16.30
C LEU A 105 -13.24 2.46 16.69
N THR A 106 -12.69 2.61 17.89
CA THR A 106 -12.10 3.89 18.36
C THR A 106 -10.58 3.79 18.37
N SER A 107 -9.95 4.53 17.46
CA SER A 107 -8.50 4.72 17.46
C SER A 107 -8.11 5.74 18.54
N GLN A 108 -7.18 5.34 19.42
CA GLN A 108 -6.67 6.12 20.56
C GLN A 108 -7.74 6.77 21.46
N GLY A 109 -8.96 6.24 21.48
CA GLY A 109 -10.08 6.84 22.22
C GLY A 109 -10.63 8.15 21.63
N ILE A 110 -10.18 8.55 20.43
CA ILE A 110 -10.51 9.85 19.82
C ILE A 110 -11.23 9.68 18.48
N LEU A 111 -10.63 8.94 17.54
CA LEU A 111 -11.11 8.85 16.16
C LEU A 111 -11.95 7.59 15.97
N LYS A 112 -13.20 7.75 15.51
CA LYS A 112 -14.03 6.63 15.08
C LYS A 112 -13.68 6.22 13.64
N VAL A 113 -13.41 4.94 13.44
CA VAL A 113 -13.12 4.36 12.12
C VAL A 113 -14.12 3.24 11.86
N LEU A 114 -14.80 3.29 10.71
CA LEU A 114 -15.66 2.21 10.24
C LEU A 114 -14.86 1.36 9.24
N PRO A 115 -14.56 0.08 9.54
CA PRO A 115 -13.78 -0.75 8.62
C PRO A 115 -14.62 -1.17 7.41
N ASP A 116 -13.98 -1.33 6.25
CA ASP A 116 -14.63 -1.79 5.02
C ASP A 116 -15.10 -3.25 5.15
N TYR A 117 -14.31 -4.09 5.82
CA TYR A 117 -14.55 -5.52 6.00
C TYR A 117 -14.33 -5.98 7.44
N SER A 118 -14.93 -7.13 7.77
CA SER A 118 -14.56 -7.95 8.93
C SER A 118 -13.58 -9.05 8.51
N ILE A 119 -12.97 -9.73 9.47
CA ILE A 119 -12.16 -10.93 9.19
C ILE A 119 -12.97 -12.04 8.49
N ALA A 120 -14.30 -12.06 8.64
CA ALA A 120 -15.18 -13.06 8.03
C ALA A 120 -15.43 -12.85 6.53
N ASP A 121 -15.30 -11.62 6.02
CA ASP A 121 -15.64 -11.27 4.63
C ASP A 121 -14.56 -10.46 3.89
N ALA A 122 -13.38 -10.31 4.49
CA ALA A 122 -12.28 -9.58 3.87
C ALA A 122 -11.69 -10.30 2.63
N PRO A 123 -11.57 -9.60 1.48
CA PRO A 123 -10.93 -10.16 0.28
C PRO A 123 -9.43 -10.37 0.50
N GLN A 124 -8.81 -11.26 -0.28
CA GLN A 124 -7.34 -11.48 -0.25
C GLN A 124 -6.60 -10.19 -0.65
N ALA A 125 -5.37 -10.05 -0.18
CA ALA A 125 -4.50 -8.90 -0.49
C ALA A 125 -3.08 -9.35 -0.79
N ASP A 126 -2.40 -8.62 -1.67
CA ASP A 126 -0.98 -8.82 -1.95
C ASP A 126 -0.12 -8.49 -0.71
N ILE A 127 -0.54 -7.48 0.06
CA ILE A 127 0.20 -6.99 1.22
C ILE A 127 -0.72 -6.95 2.45
N PHE A 128 -0.22 -7.41 3.58
CA PHE A 128 -0.92 -7.36 4.86
C PHE A 128 -0.21 -6.41 5.83
N ALA A 129 -0.91 -5.38 6.30
CA ALA A 129 -0.36 -4.33 7.15
C ALA A 129 -1.01 -4.34 8.53
N VAL A 130 -0.17 -4.27 9.57
CA VAL A 130 -0.58 -4.16 10.99
C VAL A 130 0.11 -2.97 11.67
N PHE A 131 -0.52 -2.44 12.69
CA PHE A 131 -0.15 -1.16 13.29
C PHE A 131 -0.09 -1.29 14.81
N GLY A 132 0.59 -0.36 15.47
CA GLY A 132 0.65 -0.31 16.93
C GLY A 132 -0.55 0.40 17.55
N GLY A 133 -0.43 0.68 18.84
CA GLY A 133 -1.52 1.13 19.70
C GLY A 133 -1.72 0.13 20.83
N ASN A 134 -2.98 -0.18 21.16
CA ASN A 134 -3.32 -1.27 22.08
C ASN A 134 -3.19 -2.65 21.40
N ASP A 135 -1.99 -2.99 20.97
CA ASP A 135 -1.72 -4.16 20.11
C ASP A 135 -2.15 -5.48 20.75
N ASP A 136 -2.21 -5.57 22.07
CA ASP A 136 -2.73 -6.71 22.83
C ASP A 136 -4.16 -7.10 22.43
N VAL A 137 -5.00 -6.13 22.07
CA VAL A 137 -6.38 -6.38 21.57
C VAL A 137 -6.38 -7.28 20.33
N ALA A 138 -5.36 -7.18 19.48
CA ALA A 138 -5.23 -8.00 18.27
C ALA A 138 -4.27 -9.19 18.48
N ALA A 139 -3.17 -8.97 19.18
CA ALA A 139 -2.10 -9.94 19.39
C ALA A 139 -2.55 -11.12 20.28
N ASP A 140 -3.39 -10.86 21.28
CA ASP A 140 -3.88 -11.88 22.21
C ASP A 140 -5.25 -12.46 21.81
N ASP A 141 -5.83 -12.03 20.67
CA ASP A 141 -7.07 -12.60 20.14
C ASP A 141 -6.79 -13.81 19.22
N PRO A 142 -7.10 -15.05 19.65
CA PRO A 142 -6.75 -16.25 18.89
C PRO A 142 -7.49 -16.34 17.55
N GLU A 143 -8.68 -15.75 17.43
CA GLU A 143 -9.45 -15.74 16.19
C GLU A 143 -8.76 -14.85 15.14
N VAL A 144 -8.29 -13.68 15.57
CA VAL A 144 -7.54 -12.73 14.74
C VAL A 144 -6.21 -13.35 14.29
N ILE A 145 -5.44 -13.92 15.22
CA ILE A 145 -4.16 -14.55 14.88
C ILE A 145 -4.36 -15.75 13.94
N SER A 146 -5.35 -16.60 14.19
CA SER A 146 -5.69 -17.71 13.28
C SER A 146 -6.07 -17.20 11.89
N TRP A 147 -6.84 -16.11 11.81
CA TRP A 147 -7.19 -15.49 10.54
C TRP A 147 -5.95 -14.97 9.79
N ILE A 148 -5.05 -14.23 10.45
CA ILE A 148 -3.79 -13.74 9.84
C ILE A 148 -2.98 -14.89 9.26
N LYS A 149 -2.80 -15.98 10.02
CA LYS A 149 -2.07 -17.19 9.57
C LYS A 149 -2.73 -17.84 8.36
N SER A 150 -4.06 -17.87 8.31
CA SER A 150 -4.80 -18.45 7.17
C SER A 150 -4.59 -17.70 5.85
N ARG A 151 -4.17 -16.41 5.91
CA ARG A 151 -3.91 -15.56 4.74
C ARG A 151 -2.50 -15.70 4.18
N ASP A 152 -1.60 -16.36 4.91
CA ASP A 152 -0.16 -16.37 4.58
C ASP A 152 0.11 -16.87 3.16
N LYS A 153 -0.56 -17.95 2.74
CA LYS A 153 -0.44 -18.52 1.39
C LYS A 153 -0.83 -17.59 0.24
N PHE A 154 -1.51 -16.48 0.51
CA PHE A 154 -1.96 -15.52 -0.49
C PHE A 154 -1.32 -14.13 -0.32
N THR A 155 -0.54 -13.95 0.75
CA THR A 155 0.08 -12.66 1.08
C THR A 155 1.52 -12.66 0.60
N ASN A 156 1.85 -11.77 -0.34
CA ASN A 156 3.20 -11.64 -0.89
C ASN A 156 4.13 -10.88 0.04
N SER A 157 3.62 -9.96 0.86
CA SER A 157 4.44 -9.19 1.81
C SER A 157 3.69 -8.77 3.06
N TYR A 158 4.41 -8.64 4.18
CA TYR A 158 3.89 -8.11 5.43
C TYR A 158 4.56 -6.77 5.75
N PHE A 159 3.78 -5.88 6.34
CA PHE A 159 4.22 -4.57 6.78
C PHE A 159 3.74 -4.33 8.22
N SER A 160 4.63 -3.94 9.13
CA SER A 160 4.22 -3.56 10.48
C SER A 160 4.76 -2.20 10.88
N VAL A 161 3.96 -1.41 11.60
CA VAL A 161 4.40 -0.17 12.24
C VAL A 161 4.34 -0.31 13.76
N CYS A 162 5.33 0.27 14.44
CA CYS A 162 5.34 0.40 15.91
C CYS A 162 5.15 -0.97 16.58
N THR A 163 4.24 -1.09 17.55
CA THR A 163 3.92 -2.34 18.24
C THR A 163 3.07 -3.31 17.40
N GLY A 164 2.70 -2.98 16.16
CA GLY A 164 2.10 -3.94 15.23
C GLY A 164 3.00 -5.17 14.96
N ALA A 165 4.32 -5.04 15.20
CA ALA A 165 5.24 -6.16 15.18
C ALA A 165 4.86 -7.31 16.15
N PHE A 166 4.21 -7.00 17.29
CA PHE A 166 3.73 -8.01 18.23
C PHE A 166 2.64 -8.90 17.62
N ILE A 167 1.77 -8.34 16.78
CA ILE A 167 0.73 -9.09 16.08
C ILE A 167 1.36 -10.07 15.09
N LEU A 168 2.39 -9.64 14.33
CA LEU A 168 3.14 -10.54 13.45
C LEU A 168 3.94 -11.59 14.23
N ALA A 169 4.47 -11.22 15.40
CA ALA A 169 5.17 -12.15 16.30
C ALA A 169 4.25 -13.29 16.75
N LYS A 170 3.04 -12.96 17.22
CA LYS A 170 2.01 -13.94 17.63
C LYS A 170 1.54 -14.83 16.47
N ALA A 171 1.55 -14.31 15.25
CA ALA A 171 1.27 -15.10 14.05
C ALA A 171 2.41 -16.09 13.69
N GLY A 172 3.58 -15.99 14.33
CA GLY A 172 4.76 -16.82 14.07
C GLY A 172 5.51 -16.40 12.80
N LEU A 173 5.38 -15.13 12.40
CA LEU A 173 5.96 -14.62 11.14
C LEU A 173 7.37 -14.04 11.33
N LEU A 174 7.80 -13.78 12.57
CA LEU A 174 9.04 -13.03 12.85
C LEU A 174 10.22 -13.90 13.32
N ASP A 175 10.02 -15.21 13.46
CA ASP A 175 11.06 -16.13 13.90
C ASP A 175 12.31 -16.05 13.00
N HIS A 176 13.48 -15.98 13.63
CA HIS A 176 14.80 -15.92 12.98
C HIS A 176 15.03 -14.71 12.05
N LEU A 177 14.17 -13.70 12.09
CA LEU A 177 14.34 -12.45 11.35
C LEU A 177 15.04 -11.36 12.17
N GLN A 178 15.55 -10.34 11.49
CA GLN A 178 15.91 -9.07 12.13
C GLN A 178 14.71 -8.13 12.08
N VAL A 179 14.24 -7.66 13.22
CA VAL A 179 13.01 -6.86 13.31
C VAL A 179 13.20 -5.62 14.18
N THR A 180 12.33 -4.64 14.03
CA THR A 180 12.26 -3.46 14.91
C THR A 180 10.82 -3.21 15.33
N THR A 181 10.63 -2.37 16.34
CA THR A 181 9.32 -1.96 16.85
C THR A 181 9.43 -0.58 17.50
N PHE A 182 8.40 -0.15 18.21
CA PHE A 182 8.44 1.06 19.02
C PHE A 182 9.60 1.03 20.00
N HIS A 183 10.30 2.15 20.16
CA HIS A 183 11.54 2.21 20.92
C HIS A 183 11.38 1.75 22.39
N ARG A 184 10.20 1.97 23.00
CA ARG A 184 9.92 1.49 24.38
C ARG A 184 9.58 0.00 24.45
N SER A 185 9.28 -0.63 23.32
CA SER A 185 8.83 -2.02 23.24
C SER A 185 9.91 -2.98 22.73
N ILE A 186 11.11 -2.49 22.41
CA ILE A 186 12.23 -3.31 21.91
C ILE A 186 12.55 -4.49 22.84
N GLU A 187 12.74 -4.22 24.13
CA GLU A 187 13.08 -5.26 25.10
C GLU A 187 11.93 -6.25 25.32
N ASN A 188 10.68 -5.79 25.26
CA ASN A 188 9.52 -6.64 25.42
C ASN A 188 9.35 -7.56 24.21
N LEU A 189 9.48 -7.03 22.99
CA LEU A 189 9.41 -7.83 21.78
C LEU A 189 10.54 -8.87 21.74
N GLN A 190 11.77 -8.49 22.15
CA GLN A 190 12.89 -9.42 22.20
C GLN A 190 12.66 -10.59 23.17
N LYS A 191 11.99 -10.33 24.31
CA LYS A 191 11.60 -11.38 25.26
C LYS A 191 10.51 -12.29 24.69
N GLU A 192 9.59 -11.73 23.91
CA GLU A 192 8.47 -12.46 23.32
C GLU A 192 8.90 -13.38 22.17
N ILE A 193 9.85 -12.94 21.35
CA ILE A 193 10.42 -13.70 20.23
C ILE A 193 11.94 -13.83 20.38
N PRO A 194 12.44 -14.70 21.28
CA PRO A 194 13.88 -14.87 21.53
C PRO A 194 14.65 -15.43 20.34
N THR A 195 13.95 -16.01 19.36
CA THR A 195 14.49 -16.52 18.08
C THR A 195 14.81 -15.41 17.09
N ALA A 196 14.18 -14.24 17.22
CA ALA A 196 14.41 -13.07 16.39
C ALA A 196 15.49 -12.15 16.97
N LYS A 197 16.08 -11.32 16.12
CA LYS A 197 17.02 -10.27 16.54
C LYS A 197 16.32 -8.91 16.47
N VAL A 198 15.91 -8.38 17.62
CA VAL A 198 15.20 -7.09 17.68
C VAL A 198 16.20 -5.94 17.78
N LEU A 199 16.24 -5.08 16.76
CA LEU A 199 17.17 -3.97 16.68
C LEU A 199 16.54 -2.65 17.10
N LYS A 200 17.31 -1.84 17.83
CA LYS A 200 17.00 -0.45 18.15
C LYS A 200 17.67 0.52 17.17
N ASN A 201 17.25 1.78 17.20
CA ASN A 201 17.86 2.89 16.44
C ASN A 201 17.85 2.70 14.91
N VAL A 202 16.86 1.97 14.39
CA VAL A 202 16.59 1.82 12.95
C VAL A 202 15.16 2.24 12.67
N ARG A 203 14.91 2.91 11.54
CA ARG A 203 13.55 3.36 11.19
C ARG A 203 12.70 2.22 10.64
N TYR A 204 13.28 1.36 9.82
CA TYR A 204 12.66 0.14 9.33
C TYR A 204 13.72 -0.92 9.06
N ILE A 205 13.26 -2.17 9.00
CA ILE A 205 14.04 -3.32 8.56
C ILE A 205 13.24 -4.07 7.51
N ASP A 206 13.86 -4.37 6.37
CA ASP A 206 13.29 -5.16 5.28
C ASP A 206 13.98 -6.54 5.22
N ASN A 207 13.22 -7.61 5.46
CA ASN A 207 13.66 -9.01 5.34
C ASN A 207 13.16 -9.67 4.04
N GLY A 208 12.98 -8.89 2.97
CA GLY A 208 12.41 -9.36 1.72
C GLY A 208 10.88 -9.44 1.79
N ARG A 209 10.34 -10.46 2.47
CA ARG A 209 8.88 -10.65 2.58
C ARG A 209 8.25 -9.78 3.67
N ILE A 210 8.99 -9.43 4.71
CA ILE A 210 8.47 -8.74 5.89
C ILE A 210 9.25 -7.47 6.16
N ILE A 211 8.53 -6.35 6.22
CA ILE A 211 9.06 -5.05 6.62
C ILE A 211 8.48 -4.69 7.98
N THR A 212 9.35 -4.50 8.97
CA THR A 212 8.97 -3.97 10.27
C THR A 212 9.51 -2.56 10.42
N THR A 213 8.70 -1.61 10.88
CA THR A 213 9.12 -0.23 11.14
C THR A 213 9.09 0.07 12.62
N ALA A 214 9.89 1.06 13.04
CA ALA A 214 9.82 1.63 14.37
C ALA A 214 8.50 2.42 14.56
N GLY A 215 8.45 3.27 15.58
CA GLY A 215 7.23 3.99 15.95
C GLY A 215 6.75 5.03 14.95
N ILE A 216 5.42 5.09 14.78
CA ILE A 216 4.68 6.28 14.36
C ILE A 216 5.17 6.82 13.02
N SER A 217 5.97 7.89 13.04
CA SER A 217 6.51 8.52 11.82
C SER A 217 7.37 7.57 10.97
N ALA A 218 8.00 6.56 11.59
CA ALA A 218 8.82 5.60 10.86
C ALA A 218 8.00 4.72 9.91
N GLY A 219 6.70 4.59 10.14
CA GLY A 219 5.77 3.94 9.21
C GLY A 219 5.72 4.62 7.85
N ILE A 220 5.80 5.96 7.81
CA ILE A 220 5.81 6.73 6.56
C ILE A 220 7.05 6.38 5.73
N ASP A 221 8.23 6.35 6.36
CA ASP A 221 9.47 6.01 5.66
C ASP A 221 9.52 4.56 5.21
N GLY A 222 9.00 3.63 6.03
CA GLY A 222 8.87 2.23 5.64
C GLY A 222 7.90 2.04 4.48
N ALA A 223 6.81 2.80 4.44
CA ALA A 223 5.86 2.78 3.33
C ALA A 223 6.50 3.33 2.05
N LEU A 224 7.25 4.44 2.13
CA LEU A 224 8.00 4.99 1.00
C LEU A 224 9.08 4.02 0.50
N HIS A 225 9.75 3.32 1.42
CA HIS A 225 10.69 2.24 1.07
C HIS A 225 9.99 1.09 0.33
N LEU A 226 8.83 0.63 0.81
CA LEU A 226 8.05 -0.41 0.15
C LEU A 226 7.59 0.03 -1.26
N VAL A 227 7.18 1.29 -1.42
CA VAL A 227 6.89 1.87 -2.74
C VAL A 227 8.15 1.87 -3.61
N ALA A 228 9.30 2.29 -3.08
CA ALA A 228 10.56 2.29 -3.83
C ALA A 228 10.94 0.88 -4.30
N LYS A 229 10.72 -0.14 -3.46
CA LYS A 229 10.96 -1.55 -3.77
C LYS A 229 10.07 -2.07 -4.89
N LEU A 230 8.80 -1.67 -4.92
CA LEU A 230 7.81 -2.20 -5.88
C LEU A 230 7.70 -1.37 -7.17
N LYS A 231 7.90 -0.06 -7.09
CA LYS A 231 7.68 0.90 -8.20
C LYS A 231 8.90 1.72 -8.57
N GLY A 232 10.03 1.52 -7.88
CA GLY A 232 11.27 2.25 -8.11
C GLY A 232 11.42 3.49 -7.24
N LYS A 233 12.69 3.83 -6.95
CA LYS A 233 13.09 4.93 -6.07
C LYS A 233 12.57 6.29 -6.51
N GLU A 234 12.53 6.56 -7.81
CA GLU A 234 12.03 7.84 -8.34
C GLU A 234 10.55 8.07 -8.04
N VAL A 235 9.74 7.01 -8.08
CA VAL A 235 8.31 7.10 -7.73
C VAL A 235 8.15 7.44 -6.25
N ALA A 236 8.90 6.80 -5.36
CA ALA A 236 8.87 7.10 -3.94
C ALA A 236 9.31 8.54 -3.62
N LEU A 237 10.39 9.02 -4.27
CA LEU A 237 10.85 10.41 -4.12
C LEU A 237 9.79 11.42 -4.59
N LYS A 238 9.15 11.15 -5.72
CA LYS A 238 8.07 12.00 -6.24
C LYS A 238 6.87 12.02 -5.29
N ILE A 239 6.49 10.89 -4.72
CA ILE A 239 5.39 10.82 -3.74
C ILE A 239 5.74 11.60 -2.48
N ALA A 240 6.94 11.42 -1.93
CA ALA A 240 7.40 12.19 -0.78
C ALA A 240 7.34 13.70 -1.06
N GLN A 241 7.76 14.14 -2.26
CA GLN A 241 7.63 15.53 -2.69
C GLN A 241 6.17 16.00 -2.79
N GLN A 242 5.28 15.19 -3.36
CA GLN A 242 3.85 15.51 -3.50
C GLN A 242 3.12 15.61 -2.17
N MET A 243 3.57 14.84 -1.18
CA MET A 243 3.07 14.89 0.20
C MET A 243 3.73 15.99 1.03
N GLU A 244 4.67 16.75 0.46
CA GLU A 244 5.52 17.71 1.19
C GLU A 244 6.23 17.08 2.39
N TYR A 245 6.61 15.81 2.27
CA TYR A 245 7.31 15.04 3.29
C TYR A 245 8.83 15.14 3.11
N ASP A 246 9.40 16.26 3.54
CA ASP A 246 10.81 16.63 3.36
C ASP A 246 11.81 15.78 4.17
N LYS A 247 11.32 14.89 5.05
CA LYS A 247 12.15 14.05 5.92
C LYS A 247 12.55 12.71 5.29
N TYR A 248 12.07 12.41 4.08
CA TYR A 248 12.38 11.14 3.46
C TYR A 248 13.85 11.03 3.04
N VAL A 249 14.57 10.11 3.67
CA VAL A 249 15.92 9.70 3.26
C VAL A 249 15.84 8.27 2.71
N PRO A 250 16.01 8.05 1.40
CA PRO A 250 16.00 6.72 0.82
C PRO A 250 17.05 5.81 1.48
N GLU A 251 16.72 4.52 1.63
CA GLU A 251 17.65 3.50 2.17
C GLU A 251 18.16 3.79 3.60
N GLN A 252 17.49 4.67 4.37
CA GLN A 252 17.84 4.95 5.76
C GLN A 252 17.52 3.81 6.75
N GLY A 253 16.83 2.77 6.31
CA GLY A 253 16.56 1.57 7.09
C GLY A 253 17.61 0.48 6.84
N LEU A 254 17.42 -0.67 7.49
CA LEU A 254 18.26 -1.84 7.29
C LEU A 254 17.63 -2.79 6.25
N ILE A 255 18.36 -3.15 5.21
CA ILE A 255 17.95 -4.18 4.25
C ILE A 255 18.73 -5.46 4.57
N VAL A 256 18.02 -6.56 4.82
CA VAL A 256 18.61 -7.87 5.12
C VAL A 256 18.66 -8.67 3.81
N HIS A 257 19.86 -9.11 3.44
CA HIS A 257 20.12 -9.95 2.27
C HIS A 257 20.10 -11.44 2.63
#